data_AF-A0A3M1G8J9-F1
#
_entry.id   AF-A0A3M1G8J9-F1
#
_cell.length_a   1.000
_cell.length_b   1.000
_cell.length_c   1.000
_cell.angle_alpha   90.00
_cell.angle_beta   90.00
_cell.angle_gamma   90.00
#
_symmetry.space_group_name_H-M   'P 1'
#
loop_
_entity.id
_entity.type
_entity.pdbx_description
1 polymer ?
#
loop_
_entity_poly.entity_id
_entity_poly.type
_entity_poly.pdbx_seq_one_letter_code
_entity_poly.pdbx_strand_id
1 'polypeptide(L)'
;MKRYDQLIRARKWGLDGLRRELGELEAMRAEIEGQIARLDRALVEEQLLAVRAGMLADYGAYASAAQHRRRAYEESLRALATQIAAKHDEVKAGFQSLKTIEVAAERMAERTRQARLRREQAALDEIAITRHQRQAL
;
A
#
# COMPACT_ATOMS: atom_id res chain seq x y z
N MET A 1 7.66 -3.19 -26.48
CA MET A 1 8.21 -3.19 -25.10
C MET A 1 8.14 -1.83 -24.43
N LYS A 2 8.86 -0.79 -24.91
CA LYS A 2 8.97 0.53 -24.26
C LYS A 2 7.67 1.14 -23.69
N ARG A 3 6.54 1.02 -24.40
CA ARG A 3 5.23 1.54 -23.94
C ARG A 3 4.69 0.81 -22.70
N TYR A 4 4.84 -0.51 -22.61
CA TYR A 4 4.41 -1.27 -21.41
C TYR A 4 5.34 -0.98 -20.23
N ASP A 5 6.64 -0.87 -20.47
CA ASP A 5 7.63 -0.59 -19.42
C ASP A 5 7.38 0.77 -18.75
N GLN A 6 7.08 1.80 -19.56
CA GLN A 6 6.70 3.13 -19.05
C GLN A 6 5.40 3.08 -18.23
N LEU A 7 4.39 2.36 -18.71
CA LEU A 7 3.11 2.23 -18.00
C LEU A 7 3.26 1.47 -16.67
N ILE A 8 4.04 0.38 -16.66
CA ILE A 8 4.34 -0.39 -15.45
C ILE A 8 5.04 0.51 -14.42
N ARG A 9 6.02 1.31 -14.85
CA ARG A 9 6.73 2.24 -13.96
C ARG A 9 5.77 3.29 -13.37
N ALA A 10 4.92 3.89 -14.20
CA ALA A 10 3.94 4.87 -13.73
C ALA A 10 2.96 4.25 -12.71
N ARG A 11 2.51 3.01 -12.95
CA ARG A 11 1.61 2.29 -12.03
C ARG A 11 2.30 1.89 -10.72
N LYS A 12 3.57 1.48 -10.76
CA LYS A 12 4.39 1.22 -9.56
C LYS A 12 4.52 2.47 -8.72
N TRP A 13 4.88 3.59 -9.34
CA TRP A 13 4.97 4.88 -8.66
C TRP A 13 3.64 5.28 -8.00
N GLY A 14 2.52 5.12 -8.70
CA GLY A 14 1.19 5.36 -8.12
C GLY A 14 0.88 4.45 -6.93
N LEU A 15 1.20 3.16 -7.01
CA LEU A 15 1.02 2.21 -5.90
C LEU A 15 1.89 2.57 -4.69
N ASP A 16 3.13 2.99 -4.92
CA ASP A 16 4.04 3.43 -3.85
C ASP A 16 3.51 4.70 -3.18
N GLY A 17 2.92 5.62 -3.94
CA GLY A 17 2.20 6.78 -3.41
C GLY A 17 1.03 6.37 -2.50
N LEU A 18 0.15 5.48 -2.96
CA LEU A 18 -0.98 4.98 -2.17
C LEU A 18 -0.53 4.30 -0.87
N ARG A 19 0.55 3.51 -0.92
CA ARG A 19 1.13 2.87 0.26
C ARG A 19 1.72 3.86 1.24
N ARG A 20 2.33 4.93 0.74
CA ARG A 20 2.84 6.01 1.58
C ARG A 20 1.70 6.73 2.30
N GLU A 21 0.63 7.10 1.59
CA GLU A 21 -0.56 7.72 2.19
C GLU A 21 -1.19 6.82 3.27
N LEU A 22 -1.30 5.51 3.00
CA LEU A 22 -1.75 4.54 4.00
C LEU A 22 -0.84 4.51 5.24
N GLY A 23 0.47 4.54 5.04
CA GLY A 23 1.44 4.60 6.13
C GLY A 23 1.34 5.88 6.97
N GLU A 24 1.06 7.02 6.33
CA GLU A 24 0.82 8.30 7.00
C GLU A 24 -0.44 8.25 7.88
N LEU A 25 -1.53 7.64 7.39
CA LEU A 25 -2.75 7.43 8.19
C LEU A 25 -2.53 6.51 9.39
N GLU A 26 -1.81 5.40 9.21
CA GLU A 26 -1.48 4.49 10.31
C GLU A 26 -0.56 5.16 11.35
N ALA A 27 0.37 6.02 10.91
CA ALA A 27 1.19 6.80 11.82
C ALA A 27 0.34 7.78 12.65
N MET A 28 -0.61 8.47 12.04
CA MET A 28 -1.56 9.35 12.76
C MET A 28 -2.39 8.56 13.77
N ARG A 29 -2.86 7.37 13.40
CA ARG A 29 -3.59 6.48 14.31
C ARG A 29 -2.73 6.10 15.52
N ALA A 30 -1.50 5.65 15.29
CA ALA A 30 -0.57 5.27 16.35
C ALA A 30 -0.24 6.45 17.29
N GLU A 31 -0.16 7.67 16.75
CA GLU A 31 0.04 8.87 17.56
C GLU A 31 -1.13 9.10 18.53
N ILE A 32 -2.37 9.00 18.04
CA ILE A 32 -3.57 9.20 18.88
C ILE A 32 -3.69 8.09 19.93
N GLU A 33 -3.43 6.82 19.57
CA GLU A 33 -3.38 5.71 20.53
C GLU A 33 -2.32 5.98 21.62
N GLY A 34 -1.16 6.53 21.25
CA GLY A 34 -0.14 6.97 22.19
C GLY A 34 -0.58 8.14 23.08
N GLN A 35 -1.37 9.08 22.55
CA GLN A 35 -1.95 10.18 23.34
C GLN A 35 -2.96 9.67 24.37
N ILE A 36 -3.81 8.71 24.02
CA ILE A 36 -4.74 8.05 24.96
C ILE A 36 -3.96 7.35 26.07
N ALA A 37 -2.94 6.56 25.74
CA ALA A 37 -2.14 5.86 26.73
C ALA A 37 -1.36 6.80 27.68
N ARG A 38 -0.97 7.99 27.21
CA ARG A 38 -0.40 9.04 28.07
C ARG A 38 -1.45 9.66 28.99
N LEU A 39 -2.64 9.94 28.45
CA LEU A 39 -3.76 10.51 29.20
C LEU A 39 -4.23 9.57 30.32
N ASP A 40 -4.36 8.28 30.03
CA ASP A 40 -4.76 7.27 31.01
C ASP A 40 -3.74 7.13 32.14
N ARG A 41 -2.43 7.19 31.84
CA ARG A 41 -1.38 7.20 32.87
C ARG A 41 -1.43 8.45 33.74
N ALA A 42 -1.56 9.63 33.12
CA ALA A 42 -1.68 10.89 33.85
C ALA A 42 -2.90 10.90 34.78
N LEU A 43 -4.02 10.30 34.36
CA LEU A 43 -5.22 10.17 35.19
C LEU A 43 -4.95 9.38 36.48
N VAL A 44 -4.23 8.26 36.37
CA VAL A 44 -3.88 7.41 37.52
C VAL A 44 -2.93 8.14 38.48
N GLU A 45 -1.91 8.83 37.94
CA GLU A 45 -0.98 9.62 38.73
C GLU A 45 -1.69 10.73 39.51
N GLU A 46 -2.56 11.48 38.82
CA GLU A 46 -3.33 12.58 39.43
C GLU A 46 -4.30 12.06 40.50
N GLN A 47 -4.93 10.90 40.27
CA GLN A 47 -5.79 10.26 41.26
C GLN A 47 -5.04 9.93 42.55
N LEU A 48 -3.84 9.36 42.43
CA LEU A 48 -3.00 9.00 43.58
C LEU A 48 -2.55 10.24 44.35
N LEU A 49 -2.21 11.32 43.64
CA LEU A 49 -1.86 12.60 44.24
C LEU A 49 -3.03 13.23 45.00
N ALA A 50 -4.22 13.27 44.38
CA ALA A 50 -5.42 13.82 45.00
C ALA A 50 -5.82 13.06 46.27
N VAL A 51 -5.70 11.73 46.26
CA VAL A 51 -5.92 10.89 47.47
C VAL A 51 -4.93 11.23 48.57
N ARG A 52 -3.64 11.37 48.26
CA ARG A 52 -2.60 11.71 49.24
C ARG A 52 -2.75 13.14 49.79
N ALA A 53 -3.19 14.07 48.96
CA ALA A 53 -3.36 15.48 49.31
C ALA A 53 -4.72 15.80 49.96
N GLY A 54 -5.67 14.85 49.98
CA GLY A 54 -7.04 15.10 50.44
C GLY A 54 -7.87 15.99 49.50
N MET A 55 -7.43 16.18 48.26
CA MET A 55 -8.03 17.09 47.26
C MET A 55 -8.90 16.34 46.23
N LEU A 56 -9.71 15.38 46.70
CA LEU A 56 -10.57 14.55 45.83
C LEU A 56 -11.63 15.36 45.05
N ALA A 57 -12.07 16.50 45.58
CA ALA A 57 -13.02 17.38 44.91
C ALA A 57 -12.44 17.97 43.61
N ASP A 58 -11.18 18.41 43.65
CA ASP A 58 -10.48 19.00 42.50
C ASP A 58 -10.17 17.95 41.41
N TYR A 59 -9.91 16.71 41.82
CA TYR A 59 -9.72 15.58 40.91
C TYR A 59 -10.94 15.28 40.05
N GLY A 60 -12.17 15.47 40.57
CA GLY A 60 -13.39 15.22 39.82
C GLY A 60 -13.51 16.06 38.53
N ALA A 61 -13.14 17.34 38.61
CA ALA A 61 -13.13 18.24 37.46
C ALA A 61 -12.07 17.82 36.42
N TYR A 62 -10.87 17.46 36.89
CA TYR A 62 -9.79 16.95 36.04
C TYR A 62 -10.20 15.67 35.31
N ALA A 63 -10.77 14.69 36.04
CA ALA A 63 -11.18 13.41 35.49
C ALA A 63 -12.27 13.57 34.42
N SER A 64 -13.24 14.47 34.64
CA SER A 64 -14.25 14.80 33.64
C SER A 64 -13.63 15.37 32.36
N ALA A 65 -12.73 16.35 32.49
CA ALA A 65 -12.03 16.93 31.34
C ALA A 65 -11.19 15.90 30.57
N ALA A 66 -10.51 14.99 31.28
CA ALA A 66 -9.77 13.89 30.67
C ALA A 66 -10.69 12.92 29.92
N GLN A 67 -11.85 12.56 30.48
CA GLN A 67 -12.84 11.72 29.79
C GLN A 67 -13.36 12.38 28.51
N HIS A 68 -13.66 13.68 28.54
CA HIS A 68 -14.06 14.42 27.34
C HIS A 68 -12.99 14.38 26.26
N ARG A 69 -11.72 14.60 26.63
CA ARG A 69 -10.59 14.53 25.69
C ARG A 69 -10.41 13.13 25.11
N ARG A 70 -10.54 12.10 25.95
CA ARG A 70 -10.47 10.70 25.51
C ARG A 70 -11.56 10.36 24.49
N ARG A 71 -12.80 10.80 24.72
CA ARG A 71 -13.90 10.60 23.75
C ARG A 71 -13.60 11.25 22.39
N ALA A 72 -13.04 12.45 22.39
CA ALA A 72 -12.62 13.12 21.16
C ALA A 72 -11.52 12.34 20.40
N TYR A 73 -10.57 11.75 21.12
CA TYR A 73 -9.57 10.85 20.52
C TYR A 73 -10.19 9.58 19.96
N GLU A 74 -11.13 8.95 20.68
CA GLU A 74 -11.84 7.76 20.22
C GLU A 74 -12.70 8.02 18.98
N GLU A 75 -13.33 9.20 18.88
CA GLU A 75 -14.01 9.66 17.66
C GLU A 75 -13.03 9.83 16.49
N SER A 76 -11.88 10.44 16.74
CA SER A 76 -10.82 10.62 15.73
C SER A 76 -10.27 9.28 15.25
N LEU A 77 -10.07 8.31 16.15
CA LEU A 77 -9.65 6.95 15.79
C LEU A 77 -10.68 6.23 14.92
N ARG A 78 -11.98 6.37 15.22
CA ARG A 78 -13.05 5.79 14.40
C ARG A 78 -13.07 6.40 12.99
N ALA A 79 -12.87 7.71 12.89
CA ALA A 79 -12.77 8.39 11.59
C ALA A 79 -11.52 7.93 10.81
N LEU A 80 -10.36 7.79 11.47
CA LEU A 80 -9.14 7.27 10.85
C LEU A 80 -9.29 5.82 10.43
N ALA A 81 -9.93 4.96 11.23
CA ALA A 81 -10.14 3.56 10.87
C ALA A 81 -10.91 3.40 9.56
N THR A 82 -11.94 4.22 9.36
CA THR A 82 -12.71 4.24 8.10
C THR A 82 -11.82 4.69 6.92
N GLN A 83 -10.99 5.71 7.11
CA GLN A 83 -10.07 6.20 6.07
C GLN A 83 -8.98 5.19 5.73
N ILE A 84 -8.41 4.52 6.74
CA ILE A 84 -7.41 3.46 6.57
C ILE A 84 -8.01 2.29 5.79
N ALA A 85 -9.23 1.86 6.12
CA ALA A 85 -9.92 0.80 5.39
C ALA A 85 -10.12 1.17 3.91
N ALA A 86 -10.61 2.39 3.64
CA ALA A 86 -10.77 2.87 2.27
C ALA A 86 -9.43 2.94 1.52
N LYS A 87 -8.37 3.41 2.15
CA LYS A 87 -7.03 3.46 1.54
C LYS A 87 -6.44 2.08 1.32
N HIS A 88 -6.72 1.11 2.18
CA HIS A 88 -6.37 -0.29 1.94
C HIS A 88 -7.02 -0.83 0.67
N ASP A 89 -8.28 -0.51 0.42
CA ASP A 89 -8.99 -0.89 -0.81
C ASP A 89 -8.39 -0.20 -2.05
N GLU A 90 -8.01 1.07 -1.94
CA GLU A 90 -7.30 1.79 -3.02
C GLU A 90 -5.95 1.13 -3.34
N VAL A 91 -5.14 0.80 -2.32
CA VAL A 91 -3.86 0.09 -2.49
C VAL A 91 -4.08 -1.26 -3.17
N LYS A 92 -5.12 -2.00 -2.75
CA LYS A 92 -5.48 -3.30 -3.35
C LYS A 92 -5.87 -3.16 -4.82
N ALA A 93 -6.71 -2.18 -5.16
CA ALA A 93 -7.10 -1.89 -6.52
C ALA A 93 -5.89 -1.46 -7.38
N GLY A 94 -5.01 -0.62 -6.83
CA GLY A 94 -3.75 -0.22 -7.47
C GLY A 94 -2.85 -1.41 -7.80
N PHE A 95 -2.69 -2.35 -6.85
CA PHE A 95 -1.93 -3.57 -7.06
C PHE A 95 -2.54 -4.47 -8.15
N GLN A 96 -3.85 -4.68 -8.14
CA GLN A 96 -4.55 -5.47 -9.16
C GLN A 96 -4.39 -4.84 -10.56
N SER A 97 -4.48 -3.51 -10.66
CA SER A 97 -4.26 -2.78 -11.91
C SER A 97 -2.83 -2.96 -12.43
N LEU A 98 -1.83 -2.82 -11.56
CA LEU A 98 -0.43 -3.06 -11.91
C LEU A 98 -0.24 -4.48 -12.43
N LYS A 99 -0.74 -5.49 -11.71
CA LYS A 99 -0.57 -6.90 -12.09
C LYS A 99 -1.20 -7.21 -13.44
N THR A 100 -2.34 -6.62 -13.75
CA THR A 100 -3.01 -6.77 -15.05
C THR A 100 -2.12 -6.31 -16.20
N ILE A 101 -1.46 -5.15 -16.04
CA ILE A 101 -0.55 -4.63 -17.07
C ILE A 101 0.72 -5.48 -17.18
N GLU A 102 1.27 -5.96 -16.06
CA GLU A 102 2.45 -6.84 -16.07
C GLU A 102 2.16 -8.14 -16.84
N VAL A 103 1.03 -8.80 -16.59
CA VAL A 103 0.62 -10.01 -17.32
C VAL A 103 0.41 -9.72 -18.80
N ALA A 104 -0.19 -8.57 -19.15
CA ALA A 104 -0.36 -8.18 -20.55
C ALA A 104 1.00 -7.97 -21.26
N ALA A 105 1.96 -7.34 -20.57
CA ALA A 105 3.31 -7.12 -21.10
C ALA A 105 4.06 -8.44 -21.32
N GLU A 106 3.98 -9.37 -20.36
CA GLU A 106 4.57 -10.71 -20.44
C GLU A 106 4.02 -11.50 -21.64
N ARG A 107 2.68 -11.53 -21.79
CA ARG A 107 2.03 -12.20 -22.93
C ARG A 107 2.47 -11.62 -24.27
N MET A 108 2.65 -10.30 -24.36
CA MET A 108 3.15 -9.65 -25.58
C MET A 108 4.62 -9.96 -25.85
N ALA A 109 5.46 -10.02 -24.82
CA ALA A 109 6.85 -10.42 -24.95
C ALA A 109 6.98 -11.85 -25.46
N GLU A 110 6.19 -12.78 -24.91
CA GLU A 110 6.12 -14.18 -25.35
C GLU A 110 5.72 -14.28 -26.82
N ARG A 111 4.62 -13.62 -27.22
CA ARG A 111 4.17 -13.59 -28.63
C ARG A 111 5.25 -13.07 -29.58
N THR A 112 5.96 -12.03 -29.17
CA THR A 112 7.05 -11.44 -29.96
C THR A 112 8.22 -12.42 -30.08
N ARG A 113 8.58 -13.12 -29.00
CA ARG A 113 9.64 -14.13 -29.01
C ARG A 113 9.27 -15.29 -29.94
N GLN A 114 8.06 -15.81 -29.83
CA GLN A 114 7.57 -16.90 -30.67
C GLN A 114 7.51 -16.52 -32.15
N ALA A 115 7.05 -15.30 -32.47
CA ALA A 115 7.07 -14.81 -33.85
C ALA A 115 8.48 -14.68 -34.42
N ARG A 116 9.46 -14.26 -33.60
CA ARG A 116 10.87 -14.20 -33.98
C ARG A 116 11.43 -15.59 -34.26
N LEU A 117 11.23 -16.54 -33.36
CA LEU A 117 11.70 -17.93 -33.53
C LEU A 117 11.11 -18.57 -34.78
N ARG A 118 9.82 -18.36 -35.06
CA ARG A 118 9.18 -18.86 -36.30
C ARG A 118 9.80 -18.27 -37.56
N ARG A 119 10.14 -16.97 -37.57
CA ARG A 119 10.80 -16.32 -38.71
C ARG A 119 12.23 -16.83 -38.89
N GLU A 120 12.97 -17.00 -37.80
CA GLU A 120 14.33 -17.55 -37.82
C GLU A 120 14.33 -19.00 -38.35
N GLN A 121 13.38 -19.84 -37.90
CA GLN A 121 13.23 -21.20 -38.41
C GLN A 121 12.91 -21.23 -39.90
N ALA A 122 11.94 -20.43 -40.36
CA ALA A 122 11.58 -20.38 -41.78
C ALA A 122 12.76 -19.97 -42.67
N ALA A 123 13.60 -19.03 -42.21
CA ALA A 123 14.79 -18.62 -42.94
C ALA A 123 15.85 -19.74 -42.99
N LEU A 124 16.03 -20.50 -41.90
CA LEU A 124 16.95 -21.65 -41.88
C LEU A 124 16.48 -22.78 -42.81
N ASP A 125 15.18 -23.05 -42.83
CA ASP A 125 14.59 -24.07 -43.70
C ASP A 125 14.78 -23.70 -45.19
N GLU A 126 14.59 -22.43 -45.55
CA GLU A 126 14.83 -21.93 -46.91
C GLU A 126 16.31 -22.09 -47.34
N ILE A 127 17.25 -21.79 -46.44
CA ILE A 127 18.69 -22.00 -46.68
C ILE A 127 19.01 -23.49 -46.87
N ALA A 128 18.39 -24.36 -46.07
CA ALA A 128 18.60 -25.81 -46.18
C ALA A 128 18.08 -26.35 -47.52
N ILE A 129 16.88 -25.94 -47.95
CA ILE A 129 16.28 -26.33 -49.24
C ILE A 129 17.15 -25.87 -50.41
N THR A 130 17.55 -24.59 -50.42
CA THR A 130 18.39 -24.04 -51.50
C THR A 130 19.75 -24.73 -51.59
N ARG A 131 20.36 -25.07 -50.45
CA ARG A 131 21.62 -25.83 -50.41
C ARG A 131 21.44 -27.25 -50.95
N HIS A 132 20.37 -27.94 -50.56
CA HIS A 132 20.07 -29.29 -51.04
C HIS A 132 19.86 -29.31 -52.56
N GLN A 133 19.09 -28.35 -53.10
CA GLN A 133 18.85 -28.22 -54.54
C GLN A 133 20.15 -27.99 -55.33
N ARG A 134 21.10 -27.22 -54.79
CA ARG A 134 22.41 -26.97 -55.42
C ARG A 134 23.33 -28.18 -55.42
N GLN A 135 23.18 -29.12 -54.49
CA GLN A 135 23.98 -30.34 -54.42
C GLN A 135 23.43 -31.47 -55.30
N ALA A 136 22.17 -31.36 -55.73
CA ALA A 136 21.51 -32.34 -56.60
C ALA A 136 21.64 -32.03 -58.11
N LEU A 137 22.36 -30.95 -58.45
CA LEU A 137 22.78 -30.56 -59.81
C LEU A 137 24.26 -30.89 -60.00
#